data_AF-A0A4V2AZU9-F1
#
_entry.id   AF-A0A4V2AZU9-F1
#
_cell.length_a   1.000
_cell.length_b   1.000
_cell.length_c   1.000
_cell.angle_alpha   90.00
_cell.angle_beta   90.00
_cell.angle_gamma   90.00
#
_symmetry.space_group_name_H-M   'P 1'
#
loop_
_entity.id
_entity.type
_entity.pdbx_description
1 polymer ?
#
loop_
_entity_poly.entity_id
_entity_poly.type
_entity_poly.pdbx_seq_one_letter_code
_entity_poly.pdbx_strand_id
1 'polypeptide(L)'
;MVNAETCWVWDAPATVSPHALNVYRVDSPRVDGSYLIDGLTSVRNLLTTREEKVRLTTWLIDQRRSGIECPTITEDAIAYAKSAPMLRLNARIDRLFIFLEARGFRPGDMLRINASDATSSLMAWTESFDADDFMGLFRLLKASGLVSNEFSSTIGLT
;
A
#
# COMPACT_ATOMS: atom_id res chain seq x y z
N MET A 1 16.87 -10.73 -17.41
CA MET A 1 16.72 -9.29 -17.72
C MET A 1 15.55 -8.78 -16.92
N VAL A 2 15.73 -7.64 -16.27
CA VAL A 2 14.71 -6.98 -15.46
C VAL A 2 14.17 -5.83 -16.30
N ASN A 3 12.91 -5.90 -16.70
CA ASN A 3 12.29 -4.81 -17.45
C ASN A 3 11.54 -3.90 -16.46
N ALA A 4 11.78 -2.59 -16.55
CA ALA A 4 10.90 -1.62 -15.93
C ALA A 4 9.57 -1.67 -16.69
N GLU A 5 8.55 -2.23 -16.06
CA GLU A 5 7.24 -2.46 -16.64
C GLU A 5 6.16 -1.81 -15.78
N THR A 6 4.98 -1.66 -16.36
CA THR A 6 3.80 -1.23 -15.59
C THR A 6 3.24 -2.44 -14.85
N CYS A 7 3.06 -2.34 -13.54
CA CYS A 7 2.38 -3.32 -12.73
C CYS A 7 0.98 -3.60 -13.29
N TRP A 8 0.67 -4.86 -13.56
CA TRP A 8 -0.63 -5.25 -14.12
C TRP A 8 -1.83 -5.01 -13.21
N VAL A 9 -1.59 -4.84 -11.90
CA VAL A 9 -2.66 -4.64 -10.90
C VAL A 9 -2.99 -3.17 -10.76
N TRP A 10 -1.99 -2.33 -10.47
CA TRP A 10 -2.22 -0.91 -10.13
C TRP A 10 -1.87 0.08 -11.24
N ASP A 11 -1.49 -0.41 -12.42
CA ASP A 11 -1.05 0.41 -13.56
C ASP A 11 0.06 1.41 -13.16
N ALA A 12 0.90 1.01 -12.19
CA ALA A 12 1.98 1.81 -11.60
C ALA A 12 3.36 1.26 -11.98
N PRO A 13 4.43 2.06 -11.98
CA PRO A 13 5.78 1.56 -12.25
C PRO A 13 6.15 0.39 -11.31
N ALA A 14 6.67 -0.69 -11.89
CA ALA A 14 7.10 -1.86 -11.15
C ALA A 14 8.25 -2.57 -11.85
N THR A 15 8.95 -3.37 -11.07
CA THR A 15 9.99 -4.26 -11.57
C THR A 15 9.41 -5.66 -11.69
N VAL A 16 9.37 -6.20 -12.89
CA VAL A 16 8.81 -7.53 -13.16
C VAL A 16 9.94 -8.48 -13.56
N SER A 17 9.96 -9.66 -12.96
CA SER A 17 10.92 -10.71 -13.31
C SER A 17 10.27 -12.10 -13.27
N PRO A 18 10.62 -13.01 -14.19
CA PRO A 18 10.20 -14.40 -14.11
C PRO A 18 10.76 -15.03 -12.83
N HIS A 19 9.95 -15.81 -12.12
CA HIS A 19 10.36 -16.53 -10.92
C HIS A 19 10.35 -18.05 -11.12
N ALA A 20 9.24 -18.58 -11.66
CA ALA A 20 9.08 -19.99 -12.04
C ALA A 20 8.14 -20.10 -13.24
N LEU A 21 7.80 -21.33 -13.65
CA LEU A 21 6.84 -21.55 -14.74
C LEU A 21 5.49 -20.90 -14.37
N ASN A 22 5.05 -19.91 -15.16
CA ASN A 22 3.84 -19.11 -14.94
C ASN A 22 3.80 -18.29 -13.64
N VAL A 23 4.91 -18.17 -12.92
CA VAL A 23 5.00 -17.37 -11.69
C VAL A 23 5.95 -16.21 -11.90
N TYR A 24 5.48 -15.01 -11.56
CA TYR A 24 6.20 -13.76 -11.77
C TYR A 24 6.43 -13.07 -10.44
N ARG A 25 7.66 -12.62 -10.22
CA ARG A 25 7.98 -11.73 -9.10
C ARG A 25 7.81 -10.30 -9.55
N VAL A 26 7.02 -9.56 -8.80
CA VAL A 26 6.75 -8.14 -9.03
C VAL A 26 7.19 -7.37 -7.79
N ASP A 27 7.99 -6.33 -8.01
CA ASP A 27 8.34 -5.35 -6.99
C ASP A 27 7.68 -4.02 -7.35
N SER A 28 6.78 -3.56 -6.49
CA SER A 28 6.00 -2.35 -6.74
C SER A 28 6.02 -1.44 -5.51
N PRO A 29 6.39 -0.16 -5.67
CA PRO A 29 6.29 0.84 -4.60
C PRO A 29 4.85 0.98 -4.05
N ARG A 30 3.84 0.63 -4.84
CA ARG A 30 2.43 0.72 -4.46
C ARG A 30 2.03 -0.23 -3.34
N VAL A 31 2.81 -1.29 -3.10
CA VAL A 31 2.55 -2.25 -2.03
C VAL A 31 3.68 -2.30 -1.00
N ASP A 32 4.63 -1.37 -1.06
CA ASP A 32 5.79 -1.31 -0.16
C ASP A 32 6.56 -2.66 -0.11
N GLY A 33 6.84 -3.26 -1.28
CA GLY A 33 7.69 -4.44 -1.40
C GLY A 33 7.35 -5.38 -2.56
N SER A 34 8.01 -6.55 -2.58
CA SER A 34 7.80 -7.56 -3.62
C SER A 34 6.67 -8.54 -3.30
N TYR A 35 6.08 -9.12 -4.33
CA TYR A 35 5.08 -10.18 -4.25
C TYR A 35 5.20 -11.10 -5.48
N LEU A 36 4.58 -12.27 -5.41
CA LEU A 36 4.48 -13.22 -6.52
C LEU A 36 3.08 -13.17 -7.12
N ILE A 37 2.99 -13.39 -8.43
CA ILE A 37 1.73 -13.63 -9.14
C ILE A 37 1.81 -15.02 -9.75
N ASP A 38 0.86 -15.88 -9.39
CA ASP A 38 0.65 -17.16 -10.06
C ASP A 38 -0.39 -16.99 -11.18
N GLY A 39 0.04 -17.15 -12.44
CA GLY A 39 -0.82 -16.98 -13.62
C GLY A 39 -1.17 -15.51 -13.94
N LEU A 40 -0.48 -14.92 -14.94
CA LEU A 40 -0.67 -13.52 -15.34
C LEU A 40 -2.07 -13.18 -15.85
N THR A 41 -2.69 -14.10 -16.58
CA THR A 41 -3.94 -13.85 -17.30
C THR A 41 -5.12 -13.64 -16.34
N SER A 42 -5.00 -14.14 -15.11
CA SER A 42 -6.03 -14.10 -14.09
C SER A 42 -6.13 -12.73 -13.43
N VAL A 43 -5.02 -12.12 -13.02
CA VAL A 43 -5.09 -10.99 -12.07
C VAL A 43 -5.72 -9.72 -12.66
N ARG A 44 -5.35 -9.34 -13.89
CA ARG A 44 -5.82 -8.07 -14.50
C ARG A 44 -7.31 -8.09 -14.85
N ASN A 45 -7.82 -9.24 -15.27
CA ASN A 45 -9.23 -9.38 -15.64
C ASN A 45 -10.13 -9.61 -14.44
N LEU A 46 -9.56 -10.10 -13.33
CA LEU A 46 -10.36 -10.43 -12.15
C LEU A 46 -10.55 -9.24 -11.21
N LEU A 47 -9.62 -8.30 -11.11
CA LEU A 47 -9.78 -7.09 -10.27
C LEU A 47 -10.17 -5.90 -11.14
N THR A 48 -11.47 -5.60 -11.17
CA THR A 48 -12.05 -4.61 -12.09
C THR A 48 -12.30 -3.27 -11.43
N THR A 49 -12.51 -3.23 -10.12
CA THR A 49 -12.79 -1.99 -9.38
C THR A 49 -11.56 -1.47 -8.65
N ARG A 50 -11.59 -0.18 -8.31
CA ARG A 50 -10.50 0.46 -7.58
C ARG A 50 -10.42 -0.07 -6.15
N GLU A 51 -11.57 -0.31 -5.55
CA GLU A 51 -11.78 -0.88 -4.22
C GLU A 51 -11.17 -2.27 -4.10
N GLU A 52 -11.40 -3.13 -5.09
CA GLU A 52 -10.80 -4.47 -5.15
C GLU A 52 -9.27 -4.41 -5.17
N LYS A 53 -8.69 -3.54 -6.00
CA LYS A 53 -7.24 -3.35 -6.09
C LYS A 53 -6.64 -2.83 -4.79
N VAL A 54 -7.36 -1.95 -4.10
CA VAL A 54 -6.95 -1.38 -2.81
C VAL A 54 -7.03 -2.43 -1.69
N ARG A 55 -8.09 -3.24 -1.65
CA ARG A 55 -8.20 -4.35 -0.69
C ARG A 55 -7.16 -5.44 -0.93
N LEU A 56 -6.77 -5.67 -2.18
CA LEU A 56 -5.63 -6.55 -2.47
C LEU A 56 -4.32 -5.97 -1.91
N THR A 57 -4.09 -4.65 -2.03
CA THR A 57 -2.95 -3.99 -1.38
C THR A 57 -2.97 -4.20 0.14
N THR A 58 -4.12 -3.99 0.78
CA THR A 58 -4.35 -4.25 2.21
C THR A 58 -3.99 -5.69 2.56
N TRP A 59 -4.47 -6.67 1.78
CA TRP A 59 -4.18 -8.09 1.97
C TRP A 59 -2.67 -8.38 1.89
N LEU A 60 -1.98 -7.85 0.88
CA LEU A 60 -0.52 -8.03 0.72
C LEU A 60 0.26 -7.49 1.92
N ILE A 61 -0.13 -6.32 2.43
CA ILE A 61 0.50 -5.74 3.63
C ILE A 61 0.24 -6.62 4.85
N ASP A 62 -0.97 -7.13 5.02
CA ASP A 62 -1.29 -8.00 6.15
C ASP A 62 -0.55 -9.33 6.11
N GLN A 63 -0.32 -9.91 4.93
CA GLN A 63 0.54 -11.09 4.79
C GLN A 63 1.97 -10.78 5.28
N ARG A 64 2.55 -9.65 4.87
CA ARG A 64 3.91 -9.25 5.30
C ARG A 64 3.99 -8.99 6.80
N ARG A 65 2.99 -8.31 7.37
CA ARG A 65 2.88 -8.10 8.82
C ARG A 65 2.77 -9.41 9.60
N SER A 66 2.25 -10.46 8.96
CA SER A 66 2.18 -11.81 9.52
C SER A 66 3.46 -12.63 9.31
N GLY A 67 4.54 -12.02 8.78
CA GLY A 67 5.84 -12.65 8.58
C GLY A 67 6.07 -13.26 7.20
N ILE A 68 5.14 -13.10 6.25
CA ILE A 68 5.31 -13.63 4.89
C ILE A 68 6.05 -12.58 4.05
N GLU A 69 7.36 -12.78 3.85
CA GLU A 69 8.22 -11.79 3.17
C GLU A 69 7.79 -11.47 1.73
N CYS A 70 7.41 -12.51 0.97
CA CYS A 70 7.03 -12.39 -0.44
C CYS A 70 5.68 -13.10 -0.67
N PRO A 71 4.54 -12.44 -0.39
CA PRO A 71 3.23 -13.04 -0.53
C PRO A 71 2.90 -13.36 -2.00
N THR A 72 2.16 -14.44 -2.22
CA THR A 72 1.73 -14.88 -3.57
C THR A 72 0.26 -14.54 -3.79
N ILE A 73 -0.03 -13.77 -4.83
CA ILE A 73 -1.39 -13.52 -5.28
C ILE A 73 -1.90 -14.78 -6.01
N THR A 74 -2.84 -15.46 -5.37
CA THR A 74 -3.59 -16.60 -5.91
C THR A 74 -5.04 -16.20 -6.23
N GLU A 75 -5.82 -17.12 -6.80
CA GLU A 75 -7.27 -16.90 -6.99
C GLU A 75 -8.00 -16.65 -5.66
N ASP A 76 -7.58 -17.30 -4.57
CA ASP A 76 -8.14 -17.08 -3.24
C ASP A 76 -7.84 -15.66 -2.71
N ALA A 77 -6.63 -15.15 -2.95
CA ALA A 77 -6.28 -13.77 -2.58
C ALA A 77 -7.16 -12.76 -3.34
N ILE A 78 -7.46 -13.04 -4.61
CA ILE A 78 -8.36 -12.23 -5.44
C ILE A 78 -9.81 -12.33 -4.93
N ALA A 79 -10.29 -13.54 -4.63
CA ALA A 79 -11.63 -13.76 -4.07
C ALA A 79 -11.79 -13.01 -2.74
N TYR A 80 -10.78 -13.08 -1.87
CA TYR A 80 -10.71 -12.30 -0.64
C TYR A 80 -10.81 -10.80 -0.92
N ALA A 81 -9.98 -10.27 -1.84
CA ALA A 81 -9.99 -8.84 -2.17
C ALA A 81 -11.33 -8.36 -2.74
N LYS A 82 -12.14 -9.24 -3.35
CA LYS A 82 -13.49 -8.92 -3.81
C LYS A 82 -14.51 -8.82 -2.68
N SER A 83 -14.43 -9.71 -1.69
CA SER A 83 -15.42 -9.82 -0.62
C SER A 83 -15.05 -9.05 0.65
N ALA A 84 -13.78 -8.71 0.85
CA ALA A 84 -13.31 -8.09 2.08
C ALA A 84 -13.94 -6.71 2.28
N PRO A 85 -14.25 -6.31 3.53
CA PRO A 85 -14.64 -4.94 3.83
C PRO A 85 -13.42 -4.02 3.74
N MET A 86 -13.67 -2.75 3.42
CA MET A 86 -12.66 -1.70 3.58
C MET A 86 -12.35 -1.50 5.08
N LEU A 87 -11.12 -1.10 5.37
CA LEU A 87 -10.68 -0.66 6.67
C LEU A 87 -11.51 0.52 7.17
N ARG A 88 -11.90 0.40 8.44
CA ARG A 88 -12.51 1.51 9.17
C ARG A 88 -11.45 2.58 9.45
N LEU A 89 -11.91 3.81 9.66
CA LEU A 89 -11.05 4.96 9.95
C LEU A 89 -9.99 4.66 11.02
N ASN A 90 -10.39 4.13 12.17
CA ASN A 90 -9.45 3.82 13.26
C ASN A 90 -8.37 2.82 12.82
N ALA A 91 -8.73 1.79 12.05
CA ALA A 91 -7.76 0.83 11.53
C ALA A 91 -6.77 1.47 10.54
N ARG A 92 -7.22 2.45 9.74
CA ARG A 92 -6.34 3.23 8.84
C ARG A 92 -5.35 4.07 9.65
N ILE A 93 -5.82 4.69 10.74
CA ILE A 93 -4.99 5.48 11.67
C ILE A 93 -3.95 4.58 12.36
N ASP A 94 -4.37 3.44 12.91
CA ASP A 94 -3.47 2.48 13.56
C ASP A 94 -2.39 2.01 12.59
N ARG A 95 -2.75 1.68 11.33
CA ARG A 95 -1.79 1.28 10.30
C ARG A 95 -0.80 2.38 9.93
N LEU A 96 -1.24 3.65 9.92
CA LEU A 96 -0.34 4.77 9.70
C LEU A 96 0.73 4.81 10.80
N PHE A 97 0.35 4.72 12.07
CA PHE A 97 1.30 4.77 13.17
C PHE A 97 2.24 3.57 13.20
N ILE A 98 1.75 2.35 12.91
CA ILE A 98 2.60 1.16 12.77
C ILE A 98 3.63 1.36 11.65
N PHE A 99 3.20 1.91 10.50
CA PHE A 99 4.12 2.21 9.40
C PHE A 99 5.21 3.20 9.82
N LEU A 100 4.82 4.28 10.51
CA LEU A 100 5.74 5.31 10.99
C LEU A 100 6.75 4.73 12.00
N GLU A 101 6.28 3.96 12.99
CA GLU A 101 7.13 3.27 13.96
C GLU A 101 8.13 2.34 13.27
N ALA A 102 7.68 1.55 12.28
CA ALA A 102 8.54 0.64 11.52
C ALA A 102 9.64 1.37 10.71
N ARG A 103 9.47 2.67 10.44
CA ARG A 103 10.49 3.52 9.81
C ARG A 103 11.27 4.37 10.81
N GLY A 104 11.10 4.11 12.10
CA GLY A 104 11.85 4.73 13.19
C GLY A 104 11.31 6.09 13.64
N PHE A 105 10.14 6.51 13.16
CA PHE A 105 9.51 7.75 13.62
C PHE A 105 8.96 7.58 15.04
N ARG A 106 9.08 8.64 15.83
CA ARG A 106 8.63 8.76 17.21
C ARG A 106 7.66 9.94 17.35
N PRO A 107 6.83 9.97 18.42
CA PRO A 107 6.11 11.18 18.79
C PRO A 107 7.08 12.36 18.92
N GLY A 108 6.72 13.51 18.36
CA GLY A 108 7.56 14.70 18.22
C GLY A 108 8.35 14.79 16.91
N ASP A 109 8.48 13.70 16.14
CA ASP A 109 9.25 13.72 14.89
C ASP A 109 8.50 14.44 13.77
N MET A 110 9.27 15.01 12.85
CA MET A 110 8.76 15.66 11.64
C MET A 110 8.74 14.68 10.46
N LEU A 111 7.55 14.34 9.99
CA LEU A 111 7.34 13.62 8.74
C LEU A 111 7.35 14.58 7.55
N ARG A 112 8.32 14.40 6.65
CA ARG A 112 8.33 15.06 5.34
C ARG A 112 7.63 14.17 4.32
N ILE A 113 6.46 14.61 3.85
CA ILE A 113 5.73 13.89 2.79
C ILE A 113 6.27 14.39 1.45
N ASN A 114 7.33 13.74 0.96
CA ASN A 114 7.85 13.97 -0.39
C ASN A 114 7.07 13.13 -1.41
N ALA A 115 6.83 13.71 -2.59
CA ALA A 115 5.69 13.38 -3.44
C ALA A 115 5.72 12.05 -4.24
N SER A 116 6.73 11.18 -4.18
CA SER A 116 6.75 9.96 -5.03
C SER A 116 6.67 8.65 -4.26
N ASP A 117 7.66 8.33 -3.43
CA ASP A 117 7.84 6.94 -2.97
C ASP A 117 7.24 6.72 -1.57
N ALA A 118 7.44 7.69 -0.68
CA ALA A 118 6.83 7.68 0.66
C ALA A 118 5.31 7.74 0.58
N THR A 119 4.77 8.56 -0.34
CA THR A 119 3.33 8.69 -0.57
C THR A 119 2.72 7.36 -1.03
N SER A 120 3.38 6.64 -1.92
CA SER A 120 2.89 5.36 -2.43
C SER A 120 2.79 4.29 -1.33
N SER A 121 3.81 4.22 -0.47
CA SER A 121 3.85 3.28 0.66
C SER A 121 2.84 3.66 1.74
N LEU A 122 2.77 4.94 2.12
CA LEU A 122 1.79 5.44 3.08
C LEU A 122 0.36 5.15 2.61
N MET A 123 0.06 5.46 1.34
CA MET A 123 -1.24 5.14 0.76
C MET A 123 -1.54 3.64 0.75
N ALA A 124 -0.52 2.78 0.63
CA ALA A 124 -0.70 1.34 0.68
C ALA A 124 -1.15 0.92 2.09
N TRP A 125 -0.42 1.39 3.10
CA TRP A 125 -0.68 1.06 4.50
C TRP A 125 -2.01 1.60 5.01
N THR A 126 -2.43 2.79 4.57
CA THR A 126 -3.68 3.42 5.01
C THR A 126 -4.89 3.04 4.15
N GLU A 127 -4.77 2.06 3.26
CA GLU A 127 -5.83 1.69 2.31
C GLU A 127 -6.36 2.92 1.55
N SER A 128 -5.47 3.83 1.18
CA SER A 128 -5.84 5.06 0.48
C SER A 128 -5.85 4.87 -1.03
N PHE A 129 -6.87 5.42 -1.66
CA PHE A 129 -7.13 5.28 -3.08
C PHE A 129 -6.15 6.10 -3.95
N ASP A 130 -6.01 7.38 -3.61
CA ASP A 130 -5.17 8.39 -4.22
C ASP A 130 -4.58 9.30 -3.13
N ALA A 131 -3.77 10.25 -3.56
CA ALA A 131 -3.25 11.31 -2.71
C ALA A 131 -4.37 12.12 -2.05
N ASP A 132 -5.51 12.36 -2.70
CA ASP A 132 -6.59 13.18 -2.14
C ASP A 132 -7.29 12.48 -0.97
N ASP A 133 -7.63 11.20 -1.09
CA ASP A 133 -8.17 10.39 0.01
C ASP A 133 -7.17 10.28 1.17
N PHE A 134 -5.89 10.07 0.86
CA PHE A 134 -4.84 10.10 1.87
C PHE A 134 -4.73 11.45 2.57
N MET A 135 -4.75 12.56 1.83
CA MET A 135 -4.76 13.90 2.40
C MET A 135 -6.02 14.19 3.20
N GLY A 136 -7.15 13.57 2.85
CA GLY A 136 -8.38 13.57 3.64
C GLY A 136 -8.17 12.96 5.03
N LEU A 137 -7.56 11.77 5.10
CA LEU A 137 -7.16 11.14 6.36
C LEU A 137 -6.24 12.05 7.18
N PHE A 138 -5.25 12.67 6.55
CA PHE A 138 -4.33 13.61 7.22
C PHE A 138 -5.03 14.84 7.79
N ARG A 139 -6.00 15.42 7.06
CA ARG A 139 -6.81 16.54 7.58
C ARG A 139 -7.60 16.13 8.81
N LEU A 140 -8.12 14.91 8.86
CA LEU A 140 -8.82 14.37 10.04
C LEU A 140 -7.86 14.21 11.22
N LEU A 141 -6.68 13.65 11.01
CA LEU A 141 -5.65 13.54 12.05
C LEU A 141 -5.28 14.91 12.61
N LYS A 142 -5.12 15.91 11.74
CA LYS A 142 -4.85 17.29 12.15
C LYS A 142 -5.99 17.87 12.98
N ALA A 143 -7.23 17.69 12.54
CA ALA A 143 -8.41 18.17 13.27
C ALA A 143 -8.54 17.51 14.66
N SER A 144 -8.06 16.27 14.80
CA SER A 144 -8.04 15.55 16.09
C SER A 144 -6.84 15.90 16.99
N GLY A 145 -5.89 16.71 16.52
CA GLY A 145 -4.68 17.07 17.27
C GLY A 145 -3.57 16.01 17.28
N LEU A 146 -3.74 14.91 16.54
CA LEU A 146 -2.75 13.83 16.42
C LEU A 146 -1.55 14.19 15.53
N VAL A 147 -1.69 15.22 14.69
CA VAL A 147 -0.59 15.77 13.91
C VAL A 147 -0.67 17.30 13.89
N SER A 148 0.48 17.95 13.88
CA SER A 148 0.61 19.41 13.76
C SER A 148 1.17 19.80 12.38
N ASN A 149 0.75 20.97 11.88
CA ASN A 149 1.39 21.57 10.71
C ASN A 149 2.52 22.47 11.19
N GLU A 150 3.75 22.16 10.79
CA GLU A 150 4.85 23.11 10.94
C GLU A 150 5.12 23.84 9.61
N PHE A 151 5.04 23.15 8.44
CA PHE A 151 5.27 23.76 7.11
C PHE A 151 4.47 23.07 5.98
N SER A 152 4.43 23.64 4.76
CA SER A 152 3.58 23.19 3.64
C SER A 152 3.80 21.73 3.17
N SER A 153 4.92 21.10 3.55
CA SER A 153 5.26 19.70 3.24
C SER A 153 5.81 18.91 4.43
N THR A 154 5.78 19.50 5.65
CA THR A 154 6.33 18.88 6.87
C THR A 154 5.27 18.85 7.96
N ILE A 155 5.06 17.66 8.51
CA ILE A 155 4.03 17.37 9.50
C ILE A 155 4.71 16.91 10.78
N GLY A 156 4.42 17.57 11.91
CA GLY A 156 4.88 17.11 13.22
C GLY A 156 3.94 16.02 13.74
N LEU A 157 4.50 14.92 14.23
CA LEU A 157 3.77 13.94 15.02
C LEU A 157 3.67 14.49 16.45
N THR A 158 2.47 14.65 16.98
CA THR A 158 2.28 15.24 18.32
C THR A 158 2.58 14.26 19.44
#